data_AF-A0A3A4UQ43-F1
#
_entry.id   AF-A0A3A4UQ43-F1
#
_cell.length_a   1.000
_cell.length_b   1.000
_cell.length_c   1.000
_cell.angle_alpha   90.00
_cell.angle_beta   90.00
_cell.angle_gamma   90.00
#
_symmetry.space_group_name_H-M   'P 1'
#
loop_
_entity.id
_entity.type
_entity.pdbx_description
1 polymer ?
#
loop_
_entity_poly.entity_id
_entity_poly.type
_entity_poly.pdbx_seq_one_letter_code
_entity_poly.pdbx_strand_id
1 'polypeptide(L)'
;MTVSRGVGQVVVPVLGILVLVVAIFAAASLLGSDAPIRPIITKGIELRSAESALDKARLISDLDDLVTQADNEDIKEQWDRMTSCLSTSCPDEAYLDLVLVTVAAYEHELPESALLINLIAVGKYWGESERLLEFSRAMSIANDQIEELESKNARKQWQQIIDCNGTCPEKNDLFFTLVQTIVT
;
A
#
# COMPACT_ATOMS: atom_id res chain seq x y z
N MET A 1 -19.99 -46.11 -48.99
CA MET A 1 -20.29 -44.68 -48.79
C MET A 1 -21.18 -44.58 -47.56
N THR A 2 -20.59 -44.39 -46.37
CA THR A 2 -20.51 -43.10 -45.64
C THR A 2 -21.87 -42.56 -45.23
N VAL A 3 -22.20 -42.59 -43.92
CA VAL A 3 -22.68 -41.41 -43.16
C VAL A 3 -22.37 -41.62 -41.67
N SER A 4 -21.27 -41.05 -41.19
CA SER A 4 -21.11 -40.66 -39.78
C SER A 4 -21.39 -39.16 -39.74
N ARG A 5 -22.59 -38.77 -39.28
CA ARG A 5 -23.00 -37.37 -39.11
C ARG A 5 -23.79 -37.28 -37.81
N GLY A 6 -23.21 -36.67 -36.79
CA GLY A 6 -23.96 -36.35 -35.57
C GLY A 6 -23.13 -35.90 -34.38
N VAL A 7 -21.86 -36.30 -34.26
CA VAL A 7 -21.06 -36.00 -33.05
C VAL A 7 -20.13 -34.79 -33.24
N GLY A 8 -19.69 -34.52 -34.48
CA GLY A 8 -18.73 -33.45 -34.75
C GLY A 8 -19.27 -32.01 -34.69
N GLN A 9 -20.60 -31.82 -34.68
CA GLN A 9 -21.20 -30.48 -34.82
C GLN A 9 -21.48 -29.77 -33.48
N VAL A 10 -21.49 -30.51 -32.36
CA VAL A 10 -21.70 -29.95 -31.00
C VAL A 10 -20.37 -29.74 -30.26
N VAL A 11 -19.32 -30.49 -30.61
CA VAL A 11 -18.01 -30.39 -29.94
C VAL A 11 -17.25 -29.11 -30.34
N VAL A 12 -17.44 -28.64 -31.58
CA VAL A 12 -16.80 -27.42 -32.11
C VAL A 12 -17.23 -26.13 -31.39
N PRO A 13 -18.53 -25.86 -31.13
CA PRO A 13 -18.93 -24.64 -30.40
C PRO A 13 -18.52 -24.67 -28.92
N VAL A 14 -18.50 -25.84 -28.27
CA VAL A 14 -18.10 -25.95 -26.86
C VAL A 14 -16.60 -25.67 -26.68
N LEU A 15 -15.75 -26.19 -27.58
CA LEU A 15 -14.33 -25.85 -27.59
C LEU A 15 -14.08 -24.37 -27.91
N GLY A 16 -14.86 -23.79 -28.83
CA GLY A 16 -14.77 -22.36 -29.15
C GLY A 16 -15.09 -21.46 -27.96
N ILE A 17 -16.12 -21.78 -27.18
CA ILE A 17 -16.48 -21.05 -25.96
C ILE A 17 -15.38 -21.18 -24.90
N LEU A 18 -14.82 -22.38 -24.72
CA LEU A 18 -13.79 -22.62 -23.71
C LEU A 18 -12.48 -21.88 -24.04
N VAL A 19 -12.09 -21.86 -25.31
CA VAL A 19 -10.95 -21.06 -25.79
C VAL A 19 -11.21 -19.56 -25.62
N LEU A 20 -12.44 -19.09 -25.89
CA LEU A 20 -12.81 -17.68 -25.71
C LEU A 20 -12.77 -17.28 -24.22
N VAL A 21 -13.27 -18.13 -23.32
CA VAL A 21 -13.23 -17.89 -21.87
C VAL A 21 -11.80 -17.89 -21.34
N VAL A 22 -10.96 -18.83 -21.78
CA VAL A 22 -9.53 -18.84 -21.44
C VAL A 22 -8.81 -17.63 -22.01
N ALA A 23 -9.16 -17.19 -23.23
CA ALA A 23 -8.60 -15.97 -23.81
C ALA A 23 -9.07 -14.70 -23.09
N ILE A 24 -10.30 -14.65 -22.59
CA ILE A 24 -10.80 -13.55 -21.75
C ILE A 24 -10.10 -13.54 -20.40
N PHE A 25 -9.92 -14.70 -19.75
CA PHE A 25 -9.15 -14.81 -18.49
C PHE A 25 -7.68 -14.45 -18.70
N ALA A 26 -7.07 -14.92 -19.78
CA ALA A 26 -5.69 -14.57 -20.14
C ALA A 26 -5.56 -13.08 -20.47
N ALA A 27 -6.54 -12.49 -21.19
CA ALA A 27 -6.56 -11.06 -21.45
C ALA A 27 -6.81 -10.23 -20.19
N ALA A 28 -7.65 -10.70 -19.26
CA ALA A 28 -7.87 -10.06 -17.96
C ALA A 28 -6.61 -10.14 -17.08
N SER A 29 -5.83 -11.23 -17.15
CA SER A 29 -4.53 -11.33 -16.48
C SER A 29 -3.41 -10.52 -17.17
N LEU A 30 -3.59 -10.13 -18.43
CA LEU A 30 -2.64 -9.30 -19.20
C LEU A 30 -2.98 -7.80 -19.14
N LEU A 31 -4.23 -7.46 -18.84
CA LEU A 31 -4.63 -6.12 -18.42
C LEU A 31 -4.28 -5.99 -16.95
N GLY A 32 -3.00 -5.77 -16.66
CA GLY A 32 -2.56 -5.35 -15.33
C GLY A 32 -3.43 -4.19 -14.88
N SER A 33 -4.34 -4.45 -13.95
CA SER A 33 -4.87 -3.38 -13.14
C SER A 33 -3.68 -2.95 -12.30
N ASP A 34 -3.04 -1.83 -12.67
CA ASP A 34 -2.07 -1.18 -11.79
C ASP A 34 -2.74 -1.09 -10.42
N ALA A 35 -2.26 -1.88 -9.46
CA ALA A 35 -2.86 -1.90 -8.14
C ALA A 35 -2.84 -0.46 -7.62
N PRO A 36 -3.92 0.03 -6.98
CA PRO A 36 -3.99 1.43 -6.58
C PRO A 36 -3.16 1.72 -5.32
N ILE A 37 -1.88 1.34 -5.33
CA ILE A 37 -0.91 1.41 -4.24
C ILE A 37 -0.80 2.85 -3.71
N ARG A 38 -0.44 3.79 -4.59
CA ARG A 38 -0.30 5.21 -4.21
C ARG A 38 -1.62 5.78 -3.67
N PRO A 39 -2.79 5.59 -4.34
CA PRO A 39 -4.08 5.98 -3.79
C PRO A 39 -4.41 5.41 -2.41
N ILE A 40 -4.10 4.14 -2.13
CA ILE A 40 -4.34 3.53 -0.81
C ILE A 40 -3.48 4.25 0.25
N ILE A 41 -2.20 4.46 -0.04
CA ILE A 41 -1.28 5.14 0.88
C ILE A 41 -1.74 6.58 1.13
N THR A 42 -1.99 7.36 0.07
CA THR A 42 -2.34 8.78 0.21
C THR A 42 -3.68 8.97 0.91
N LYS A 43 -4.71 8.20 0.54
CA LYS A 43 -6.02 8.28 1.21
C LYS A 43 -5.99 7.76 2.64
N GLY A 44 -5.16 6.75 2.94
CA GLY A 44 -4.94 6.29 4.32
C GLY A 44 -4.39 7.40 5.21
N ILE A 45 -3.42 8.16 4.69
CA ILE A 45 -2.86 9.33 5.39
C ILE A 45 -3.89 10.46 5.50
N GLU A 46 -4.65 10.73 4.45
CA GLU A 46 -5.74 11.73 4.49
C GLU A 46 -6.79 11.37 5.55
N LEU A 47 -7.18 10.10 5.64
CA LEU A 47 -8.16 9.61 6.61
C LEU A 47 -7.71 9.85 8.05
N ARG A 48 -6.41 9.67 8.34
CA ARG A 48 -5.82 10.00 9.64
C ARG A 48 -6.06 11.46 10.02
N SER A 49 -5.82 12.36 9.05
CA SER A 49 -5.90 13.81 9.25
C SER A 49 -7.31 14.40 9.13
N ALA A 50 -8.30 13.61 8.70
CA ALA A 50 -9.65 14.09 8.47
C ALA A 50 -10.33 14.47 9.79
N GLU A 51 -10.81 15.70 9.91
CA GLU A 51 -11.51 16.17 11.12
C GLU A 51 -13.03 16.02 11.00
N SER A 52 -13.58 16.16 9.78
CA SER A 52 -15.02 16.14 9.56
C SER A 52 -15.54 14.71 9.43
N ALA A 53 -16.71 14.45 10.01
CA ALA A 53 -17.36 13.14 9.91
C ALA A 53 -17.72 12.77 8.46
N LEU A 54 -18.06 13.78 7.63
CA LEU A 54 -18.37 13.58 6.23
C LEU A 54 -17.13 13.18 5.42
N ASP A 55 -16.00 13.87 5.64
CA ASP A 55 -14.75 13.56 4.95
C ASP A 55 -14.22 12.18 5.37
N LYS A 56 -14.30 11.84 6.66
CA LYS A 56 -13.98 10.50 7.16
C LYS A 56 -14.83 9.44 6.46
N ALA A 57 -16.16 9.59 6.44
CA ALA A 57 -17.05 8.62 5.82
C ALA A 57 -16.75 8.43 4.32
N ARG A 58 -16.47 9.53 3.61
CA ARG A 58 -16.06 9.49 2.20
C ARG A 58 -14.73 8.76 2.02
N LEU A 59 -13.70 9.11 2.79
CA LEU A 59 -12.38 8.49 2.69
C LEU A 59 -12.42 7.00 3.04
N ILE A 60 -13.24 6.60 4.01
CA ILE A 60 -13.49 5.19 4.33
C ILE A 60 -14.08 4.46 3.12
N SER A 61 -15.12 5.02 2.49
CA SER A 61 -15.72 4.43 1.29
C SER A 61 -14.72 4.35 0.13
N ASP A 62 -13.98 5.43 -0.12
CA ASP A 62 -12.96 5.45 -1.17
C ASP A 62 -11.89 4.38 -0.91
N LEU A 63 -11.43 4.21 0.33
CA LEU A 63 -10.45 3.20 0.70
C LEU A 63 -11.00 1.78 0.57
N ASP A 64 -12.26 1.55 0.91
CA ASP A 64 -12.92 0.25 0.77
C ASP A 64 -12.94 -0.22 -0.70
N ASP A 65 -13.26 0.71 -1.61
CA ASP A 65 -13.22 0.47 -3.06
C ASP A 65 -11.79 0.16 -3.54
N LEU A 66 -10.79 0.91 -3.06
CA LEU A 66 -9.39 0.72 -3.46
C LEU A 66 -8.80 -0.59 -2.92
N VAL A 67 -9.09 -0.95 -1.66
CA VAL A 67 -8.66 -2.21 -1.05
C VAL A 67 -9.32 -3.39 -1.77
N THR A 68 -10.58 -3.25 -2.16
CA THR A 68 -11.28 -4.24 -3.00
C THR A 68 -10.63 -4.36 -4.37
N GLN A 69 -10.28 -3.24 -5.00
CA GLN A 69 -9.62 -3.20 -6.32
C GLN A 69 -8.20 -3.80 -6.30
N ALA A 70 -7.45 -3.59 -5.21
CA ALA A 70 -6.11 -4.16 -5.05
C ALA A 70 -6.15 -5.70 -5.06
N ASP A 71 -7.26 -6.31 -4.62
CA ASP A 71 -7.45 -7.75 -4.57
C ASP A 71 -6.33 -8.52 -3.85
N ASN A 72 -5.79 -7.94 -2.78
CA ASN A 72 -4.75 -8.53 -1.95
C ASN A 72 -5.28 -8.88 -0.55
N GLU A 73 -5.09 -10.12 -0.10
CA GLU A 73 -5.62 -10.63 1.17
C GLU A 73 -5.00 -9.93 2.39
N ASP A 74 -3.68 -9.69 2.39
CA ASP A 74 -3.00 -9.03 3.52
C ASP A 74 -3.50 -7.59 3.70
N ILE A 75 -3.70 -6.86 2.61
CA ILE A 75 -4.25 -5.50 2.64
C ILE A 75 -5.70 -5.52 3.13
N LYS A 76 -6.53 -6.45 2.65
CA LYS A 76 -7.93 -6.62 3.11
C LYS A 76 -7.97 -6.91 4.61
N GLU A 77 -7.16 -7.84 5.10
CA GLU A 77 -7.08 -8.15 6.53
C GLU A 77 -6.66 -6.93 7.37
N GLN A 78 -5.66 -6.18 6.90
CA GLN A 78 -5.20 -5.00 7.61
C GLN A 78 -6.26 -3.90 7.63
N TRP A 79 -6.97 -3.71 6.51
CA TRP A 79 -8.10 -2.79 6.43
C TRP A 79 -9.23 -3.17 7.38
N ASP A 80 -9.64 -4.44 7.40
CA ASP A 80 -10.68 -4.94 8.30
C ASP A 80 -10.34 -4.70 9.77
N ARG A 81 -9.08 -4.93 10.18
CA ARG A 81 -8.61 -4.62 11.53
C ARG A 81 -8.71 -3.12 11.84
N MET A 82 -8.31 -2.28 10.88
CA MET A 82 -8.36 -0.84 11.02
C MET A 82 -9.81 -0.32 11.13
N THR A 83 -10.76 -0.87 10.38
CA THR A 83 -12.17 -0.45 10.45
C THR A 83 -12.77 -0.54 11.87
N SER A 84 -12.26 -1.45 12.69
CA SER A 84 -12.69 -1.63 14.07
C SER A 84 -12.42 -0.42 14.97
N CYS A 85 -11.40 0.40 14.68
CA CYS A 85 -11.07 1.59 15.47
C CYS A 85 -11.54 2.92 14.82
N LEU A 86 -11.96 2.91 13.55
CA LEU A 86 -12.31 4.13 12.80
C LEU A 86 -13.53 4.87 13.36
N SER A 87 -14.40 4.17 14.09
CA SER A 87 -15.59 4.77 14.72
C SER A 87 -15.25 5.69 15.92
N THR A 88 -14.06 5.57 16.50
CA THR A 88 -13.65 6.32 17.69
C THR A 88 -12.37 7.09 17.41
N SER A 89 -11.23 6.41 17.39
CA SER A 89 -9.93 6.92 16.99
C SER A 89 -9.00 5.75 16.79
N CYS A 90 -8.42 5.63 15.60
CA CYS A 90 -7.33 4.69 15.38
C CYS A 90 -6.00 5.28 15.87
N PRO A 91 -5.11 4.47 16.44
CA PRO A 91 -3.74 4.90 16.73
C PRO A 91 -2.98 5.13 15.41
N ASP A 92 -1.95 5.98 15.44
CA ASP A 92 -1.12 6.29 14.27
C ASP A 92 -0.48 5.04 13.67
N GLU A 93 -0.14 4.08 14.54
CA GLU A 93 0.42 2.78 14.16
C GLU A 93 -0.50 2.01 13.19
N ALA A 94 -1.83 2.11 13.34
CA ALA A 94 -2.74 1.41 12.43
C ALA A 94 -2.65 1.94 10.99
N TYR A 95 -2.45 3.26 10.84
CA TYR A 95 -2.26 3.89 9.53
C TYR A 95 -0.88 3.57 8.96
N LEU A 96 0.18 3.59 9.77
CA LEU A 96 1.52 3.18 9.33
C LEU A 96 1.56 1.70 8.94
N ASP A 97 0.85 0.83 9.64
CA ASP A 97 0.75 -0.59 9.31
C ASP A 97 -0.01 -0.79 7.99
N LEU A 98 -1.07 -0.01 7.70
CA LEU A 98 -1.73 -0.03 6.39
C LEU A 98 -0.73 0.33 5.27
N VAL A 99 0.08 1.38 5.46
CA VAL A 99 1.13 1.75 4.49
C VAL A 99 2.14 0.62 4.35
N LEU A 100 2.63 0.07 5.46
CA LEU A 100 3.64 -0.99 5.46
C LEU A 100 3.17 -2.23 4.71
N VAL A 101 1.96 -2.71 5.02
CA VAL A 101 1.37 -3.89 4.37
C VAL A 101 1.15 -3.63 2.89
N THR A 102 0.63 -2.45 2.54
CA THR A 102 0.43 -2.07 1.13
C THR A 102 1.75 -2.04 0.35
N VAL A 103 2.79 -1.44 0.92
CA VAL A 103 4.11 -1.35 0.29
C VAL A 103 4.77 -2.73 0.18
N ALA A 104 4.68 -3.55 1.22
CA ALA A 104 5.26 -4.89 1.23
C ALA A 104 4.56 -5.83 0.23
N ALA A 105 3.23 -5.76 0.13
CA ALA A 105 2.44 -6.54 -0.82
C ALA A 105 2.78 -6.25 -2.28
N TYR A 106 3.22 -5.01 -2.56
CA TYR A 106 3.52 -4.53 -3.90
C TYR A 106 4.96 -4.03 -4.06
N GLU A 107 5.91 -4.65 -3.36
CA GLU A 107 7.32 -4.20 -3.31
C GLU A 107 7.92 -4.04 -4.72
N HIS A 108 7.54 -4.91 -5.66
CA HIS A 108 8.03 -4.92 -7.04
C HIS A 108 7.37 -3.87 -7.96
N GLU A 109 6.21 -3.34 -7.57
CA GLU A 109 5.44 -2.36 -8.36
C GLU A 109 5.70 -0.92 -7.89
N LEU A 110 6.29 -0.74 -6.71
CA LEU A 110 6.58 0.55 -6.12
C LEU A 110 8.11 0.75 -5.96
N PRO A 111 8.78 1.57 -6.80
CA PRO A 111 10.23 1.77 -6.76
C PRO A 111 10.76 2.25 -5.40
N GLU A 112 9.98 3.04 -4.67
CA GLU A 112 10.31 3.55 -3.35
C GLU A 112 9.98 2.58 -2.19
N SER A 113 9.54 1.36 -2.47
CA SER A 113 9.07 0.40 -1.47
C SER A 113 10.10 0.16 -0.37
N ALA A 114 11.35 -0.10 -0.74
CA ALA A 114 12.45 -0.30 0.19
C ALA A 114 12.63 0.92 1.11
N LEU A 115 12.53 2.14 0.57
CA LEU A 115 12.64 3.35 1.38
C LEU A 115 11.48 3.47 2.37
N LEU A 116 10.25 3.29 1.91
CA LEU A 116 9.07 3.39 2.78
C LEU A 116 9.08 2.33 3.89
N ILE A 117 9.48 1.10 3.60
CA ILE A 117 9.62 0.04 4.60
C ILE A 117 10.64 0.44 5.68
N ASN A 118 11.82 0.91 5.26
CA ASN A 118 12.86 1.31 6.21
C ASN A 118 12.47 2.56 7.00
N LEU A 119 11.74 3.51 6.41
CA LEU A 119 11.20 4.67 7.12
C LEU A 119 10.22 4.26 8.22
N ILE A 120 9.28 3.37 7.92
CA ILE A 120 8.31 2.89 8.90
C ILE A 120 9.02 2.09 10.00
N ALA A 121 10.02 1.27 9.64
CA ALA A 121 10.83 0.55 10.62
C ALA A 121 11.60 1.49 11.56
N VAL A 122 12.17 2.59 11.04
CA VAL A 122 12.80 3.64 11.87
C VAL A 122 11.79 4.24 12.84
N GLY A 123 10.60 4.61 12.37
CA GLY A 123 9.55 5.18 13.21
C GLY A 123 9.16 4.25 14.35
N LYS A 124 9.01 2.95 14.04
CA LYS A 124 8.63 1.88 14.95
C LYS A 124 9.70 1.58 16.00
N TYR A 125 10.97 1.43 15.62
CA TYR A 125 12.04 1.03 16.55
C TYR A 125 12.69 2.20 17.27
N TRP A 126 12.18 3.42 17.08
CA TRP A 126 12.76 4.61 17.68
C TRP A 126 12.70 4.52 19.21
N GLY A 127 13.87 4.46 19.85
CA GLY A 127 13.98 4.34 21.30
C GLY A 127 13.78 2.92 21.84
N GLU A 128 13.56 1.92 20.98
CA GLU A 128 13.48 0.52 21.37
C GLU A 128 14.88 -0.08 21.55
N SER A 129 15.40 -0.05 22.78
CA SER A 129 16.77 -0.54 23.08
C SER A 129 17.01 -2.00 22.68
N GLU A 130 15.97 -2.85 22.71
CA GLU A 130 16.04 -4.26 22.30
C GLU A 130 16.19 -4.44 20.79
N ARG A 131 15.87 -3.41 19.99
CA ARG A 131 15.88 -3.42 18.53
C ARG A 131 16.88 -2.44 17.93
N LEU A 132 17.94 -2.13 18.68
CA LEU A 132 18.93 -1.12 18.30
C LEU A 132 19.62 -1.45 16.97
N LEU A 133 19.85 -2.74 16.67
CA LEU A 133 20.50 -3.16 15.43
C LEU A 133 19.57 -2.98 14.22
N GLU A 134 18.30 -3.35 14.35
CA GLU A 134 17.28 -3.16 13.33
C GLU A 134 17.01 -1.67 13.09
N PHE A 135 16.93 -0.88 14.16
CA PHE A 135 16.83 0.57 14.09
C PHE A 135 18.02 1.17 13.34
N SER A 136 19.25 0.82 13.74
CA SER A 136 20.47 1.35 13.11
C SER A 136 20.56 0.99 11.63
N ARG A 137 20.19 -0.24 11.26
CA ARG A 137 20.17 -0.68 9.87
C ARG A 137 19.12 0.06 9.06
N ALA A 138 17.88 0.14 9.56
CA ALA A 138 16.79 0.82 8.89
C ALA A 138 17.10 2.32 8.72
N MET A 139 17.69 2.94 9.73
CA MET A 139 18.11 4.34 9.69
C MET A 139 19.20 4.59 8.64
N SER A 140 20.23 3.73 8.58
CA SER A 140 21.28 3.84 7.56
C SER A 140 20.70 3.74 6.15
N ILE A 141 19.88 2.72 5.90
CA ILE A 141 19.29 2.51 4.57
C ILE A 141 18.36 3.66 4.18
N ALA A 142 17.49 4.08 5.09
CA ALA A 142 16.58 5.19 4.85
C ALA A 142 17.34 6.50 4.57
N ASN A 143 18.44 6.75 5.30
CA ASN A 143 19.26 7.94 5.09
C ASN A 143 19.92 7.94 3.71
N ASP A 144 20.58 6.84 3.34
CA ASP A 144 21.25 6.70 2.04
C ASP A 144 20.25 6.91 0.89
N GLN A 145 19.09 6.24 0.97
CA GLN A 145 18.05 6.34 -0.06
C GLN A 145 17.43 7.74 -0.13
N ILE A 146 17.25 8.44 0.99
CA ILE A 146 16.73 9.82 1.00
C ILE A 146 17.74 10.81 0.43
N GLU A 147 19.03 10.62 0.67
CA GLU A 147 20.08 11.46 0.10
C GLU A 147 20.14 11.33 -1.43
N GLU A 148 19.85 10.14 -1.95
CA GLU A 148 19.75 9.84 -3.38
C GLU A 148 18.48 10.42 -4.04
N LEU A 149 17.44 10.76 -3.27
CA LEU A 149 16.25 11.41 -3.82
C LEU A 149 16.56 12.81 -4.36
N GLU A 150 16.05 13.11 -5.55
CA GLU A 150 16.13 14.47 -6.12
C GLU A 150 15.33 15.48 -5.26
N SER A 151 14.30 15.01 -4.54
CA SER A 151 13.42 15.82 -3.72
C SER A 151 14.14 16.49 -2.54
N LYS A 152 14.36 17.81 -2.66
CA LYS A 152 14.85 18.64 -1.54
C LYS A 152 13.88 18.67 -0.36
N ASN A 153 12.58 18.55 -0.64
CA ASN A 153 11.55 18.57 0.39
C ASN A 153 11.61 17.31 1.26
N ALA A 154 11.73 16.12 0.63
CA ALA A 154 11.88 14.85 1.35
C ALA A 154 13.12 14.87 2.26
N ARG A 155 14.27 15.33 1.73
CA ARG A 155 15.50 15.48 2.52
C ARG A 155 15.34 16.42 3.71
N LYS A 156 14.65 17.55 3.53
CA LYS A 156 14.38 18.49 4.61
C LYS A 156 13.48 17.87 5.69
N GLN A 157 12.41 17.19 5.31
CA GLN A 157 11.51 16.52 6.25
C GLN A 157 12.20 15.39 7.01
N TRP A 158 13.06 14.63 6.32
CA TRP A 158 13.88 13.62 6.97
C TRP A 158 14.82 14.20 8.02
N GLN A 159 15.49 15.31 7.72
CA GLN A 159 16.31 15.99 8.71
C GLN A 159 15.48 16.47 9.92
N GLN A 160 14.24 16.93 9.71
CA GLN A 160 13.36 17.30 10.82
C GLN A 160 13.01 16.09 11.72
N ILE A 161 12.82 14.90 11.13
CA ILE A 161 12.60 13.65 11.88
C ILE A 161 13.84 13.32 12.72
N ILE A 162 15.04 13.43 12.14
CA ILE A 162 16.30 13.20 12.86
C ILE A 162 16.47 14.20 14.00
N ASP A 163 16.25 15.49 13.74
CA ASP A 163 16.40 16.56 14.73
C ASP A 163 15.38 16.44 15.88
N CYS A 164 14.17 15.97 15.58
CA CYS A 164 13.14 15.64 16.57
C CYS A 164 13.62 14.57 17.57
N ASN A 165 14.52 13.68 17.13
CA ASN A 165 15.09 12.59 17.90
C ASN A 165 14.04 11.73 18.64
N GLY A 166 12.85 11.60 18.08
CA GLY A 166 11.72 10.88 18.67
C GLY A 166 11.14 11.51 19.94
N THR A 167 11.50 12.76 20.25
CA THR A 167 11.04 13.48 21.46
C THR A 167 9.98 14.54 21.19
N CYS A 168 9.81 14.95 19.93
CA CYS A 168 8.83 15.96 19.55
C CYS A 168 7.41 15.37 19.50
N PRO A 169 6.38 16.13 19.91
CA PRO A 169 4.99 15.69 19.84
C PRO A 169 4.49 15.46 18.40
N GLU A 170 5.06 16.17 17.42
CA GLU A 170 4.75 16.06 16.00
C GLU A 170 5.50 14.91 15.28
N LYS A 171 6.19 14.02 16.01
CA LYS A 171 7.01 12.93 15.42
C LYS A 171 6.25 12.18 14.31
N ASN A 172 5.07 11.68 14.63
CA ASN A 172 4.29 10.87 13.69
C ASN A 172 3.82 11.70 12.50
N ASP A 173 3.44 12.97 12.71
CA ASP A 173 3.06 13.88 11.63
C ASP A 173 4.22 14.08 10.64
N LEU A 174 5.46 14.20 11.13
CA LEU A 174 6.64 14.30 10.29
C LEU A 174 6.83 13.02 9.44
N PHE A 175 6.63 11.84 10.02
CA PHE A 175 6.68 10.57 9.27
C PHE A 175 5.61 10.50 8.19
N PHE A 176 4.35 10.79 8.51
CA PHE A 176 3.26 10.76 7.52
C PHE A 176 3.48 11.78 6.40
N THR A 177 3.95 12.99 6.74
CA THR A 177 4.24 14.03 5.75
C THR A 177 5.37 13.60 4.81
N LEU A 178 6.42 12.96 5.34
CA LEU A 178 7.51 12.43 4.53
C LEU A 178 7.03 11.30 3.62
N VAL A 179 6.26 10.33 4.13
CA VAL A 179 5.68 9.26 3.31
C VAL A 179 4.86 9.86 2.17
N GLN A 180 3.96 10.81 2.48
CA GLN A 180 3.14 11.48 1.47
C GLN A 180 3.99 12.19 0.41
N THR A 181 5.09 12.83 0.82
CA THR A 181 6.02 13.54 -0.08
C THR A 181 6.81 12.59 -0.98
N ILE A 182 7.04 11.36 -0.54
CA ILE A 182 7.74 10.33 -1.34
C ILE A 182 6.78 9.71 -2.36
N VAL A 183 5.51 9.49 -2.00
CA VAL A 183 4.54 8.79 -2.87
C VAL A 183 3.78 9.70 -3.84
N THR A 184 3.96 11.02 -3.76
CA THR A 184 3.28 12.03 -4.61
C THR A 184 4.26 12.66 -5.59
#